data_AF-A0AAU6JR30-F1
#
_entry.id   AF-A0AAU6JR30-F1
#
_cell.length_a   1.000
_cell.length_b   1.000
_cell.length_c   1.000
_cell.angle_alpha   90.00
_cell.angle_beta   90.00
_cell.angle_gamma   90.00
#
_symmetry.space_group_name_H-M   'P 1'
#
loop_
_entity.id
_entity.type
_entity.pdbx_description
1 polymer ?
#
loop_
_entity_poly.entity_id
_entity_poly.type
_entity_poly.pdbx_seq_one_letter_code
_entity_poly.pdbx_strand_id
1 'polypeptide(L)'
;MTTSPLAPTPPSPFAVPVHGLRHLSNETRVMATPWSRMVRGIGLGQYPIPYDPQGAARIRQAFGLLAAKGVERGAYTRFSRLLADLVLDVVDPDRPLRRADLEERLGPVLDAVRAEENPYFRIMAGCILMDAVAKLGLDRSLLVNSAAGIDFPAEMLAVVDTIEPDRIKDENAGRHGHYEKLSASTAVFLAIGQLGLGDRLVIGRRNHVREALELLEQIPAPFFRGRGGAMLLSVVALLGHGRLIRDGGRDHIEEVLDHLDRADELNLPPAFPQPMSESFTEIYPLLTMLNAIALTGRSEEYLTYGRDRLAQAKELLARITPVERTHMGLYYIVALHNLGRLDEQVPDLDALVEDIVGQWEHIDPGANYFLNGISYAYIIQTAMLTGRMDLIGPGTLNRLVDGFPDLDRTDDDRVNRPYPFAYTLNVLAEIGASDLLFEPREAYGGAAPLAWVVDRLSEGGQEEHRLYMLNHALVSYALRMRGAARGETPLFQGAFT
;
A
#
# COMPACT_ATOMS: atom_id res chain seq x y z
N MET A 1 19.70 -20.33 -27.78
CA MET A 1 20.32 -21.28 -26.84
C MET A 1 19.22 -21.83 -25.96
N THR A 2 19.19 -23.15 -25.78
CA THR A 2 18.15 -23.92 -25.08
C THR A 2 18.04 -23.50 -23.62
N THR A 3 16.87 -23.03 -23.23
CA THR A 3 16.46 -22.80 -21.85
C THR A 3 16.53 -24.12 -21.08
N SER A 4 17.32 -24.18 -20.02
CA SER A 4 17.25 -25.28 -19.07
C SER A 4 15.92 -25.16 -18.32
N PRO A 5 15.07 -26.20 -18.28
CA PRO A 5 13.87 -26.17 -17.45
C PRO A 5 14.31 -26.12 -15.98
N LEU A 6 13.81 -25.13 -15.25
CA LEU A 6 13.96 -25.00 -13.80
C LEU A 6 13.60 -26.34 -13.14
N ALA A 7 14.45 -26.80 -12.22
CA ALA A 7 14.11 -27.93 -11.37
C ALA A 7 12.80 -27.60 -10.60
N PRO A 8 11.88 -28.57 -10.42
CA PRO A 8 10.63 -28.30 -9.71
C PRO A 8 10.94 -27.96 -8.25
N THR A 9 10.64 -26.73 -7.86
CA THR A 9 10.66 -26.25 -6.48
C THR A 9 9.76 -27.15 -5.63
N PRO A 10 10.19 -27.59 -4.43
CA PRO A 10 9.32 -28.34 -3.53
C PRO A 10 8.05 -27.54 -3.23
N PRO A 11 6.88 -28.20 -3.10
CA PRO A 11 5.63 -27.50 -2.85
C PRO A 11 5.71 -26.76 -1.51
N SER A 12 5.47 -25.45 -1.55
CA SER A 12 5.33 -24.59 -0.37
C SER A 12 4.24 -25.16 0.56
N PRO A 13 4.47 -25.18 1.90
CA PRO A 13 3.43 -25.55 2.86
C PRO A 13 2.29 -24.53 2.93
N PHE A 14 2.50 -23.33 2.38
CA PHE A 14 1.51 -22.25 2.34
C PHE A 14 0.68 -22.31 1.07
N ALA A 15 -0.64 -22.20 1.22
CA ALA A 15 -1.57 -21.95 0.12
C ALA A 15 -1.46 -20.47 -0.31
N VAL A 16 -0.35 -20.12 -0.96
CA VAL A 16 -0.08 -18.75 -1.40
C VAL A 16 -0.84 -18.42 -2.68
N PRO A 17 -1.40 -17.20 -2.80
CA PRO A 17 -2.22 -16.81 -3.95
C PRO A 17 -1.40 -16.38 -5.18
N VAL A 18 -0.07 -16.27 -5.05
CA VAL A 18 0.87 -15.88 -6.10
C VAL A 18 2.01 -16.90 -6.16
N HIS A 19 2.38 -17.30 -7.38
CA HIS A 19 3.41 -18.31 -7.64
C HIS A 19 4.54 -17.78 -8.54
N GLY A 20 4.94 -16.53 -8.33
CA GLY A 20 6.01 -15.88 -9.10
C GLY A 20 5.57 -14.70 -9.96
N LEU A 21 6.55 -13.93 -10.44
CA LEU A 21 6.39 -12.60 -11.05
C LEU A 21 5.47 -12.60 -12.28
N ARG A 22 5.53 -13.65 -13.10
CA ARG A 22 4.70 -13.79 -14.30
C ARG A 22 3.20 -13.93 -14.02
N HIS A 23 2.81 -14.21 -12.77
CA HIS A 23 1.42 -14.39 -12.37
C HIS A 23 0.88 -13.18 -11.58
N LEU A 24 1.66 -12.10 -11.47
CA LEU A 24 1.20 -10.89 -10.80
C LEU A 24 0.07 -10.23 -11.60
N SER A 25 -0.99 -9.83 -10.88
CA SER A 25 -2.00 -8.94 -11.45
C SER A 25 -1.38 -7.58 -11.78
N ASN A 26 -1.97 -6.84 -12.72
CA ASN A 26 -1.51 -5.51 -13.04
C ASN A 26 -1.67 -4.55 -11.85
N GLU A 27 -2.74 -4.70 -11.05
CA GLU A 27 -2.88 -3.97 -9.78
C GLU A 27 -1.67 -4.19 -8.86
N THR A 28 -1.22 -5.44 -8.74
CA THR A 28 -0.03 -5.78 -7.95
C THR A 28 1.23 -5.21 -8.55
N ARG A 29 1.39 -5.25 -9.87
CA ARG A 29 2.56 -4.70 -10.58
C ARG A 29 2.66 -3.18 -10.41
N VAL A 30 1.55 -2.45 -10.38
CA VAL A 30 1.53 -1.01 -10.06
C VAL A 30 1.81 -0.75 -8.58
N MET A 31 1.23 -1.54 -7.67
CA MET A 31 1.29 -1.34 -6.22
C MET A 31 1.76 -2.60 -5.47
N ALA A 32 3.01 -3.02 -5.71
CA ALA A 32 3.48 -4.31 -5.23
C ALA A 32 3.69 -4.37 -3.71
N THR A 33 4.26 -3.32 -3.15
CA THR A 33 4.77 -3.32 -1.77
C THR A 33 3.69 -3.03 -0.73
N PRO A 34 3.85 -3.50 0.52
CA PRO A 34 2.87 -3.25 1.58
C PRO A 34 2.73 -1.77 1.94
N TRP A 35 3.73 -0.92 1.64
CA TRP A 35 3.70 0.50 2.00
C TRP A 35 2.48 1.24 1.47
N SER A 36 2.17 1.11 0.17
CA SER A 36 1.01 1.78 -0.43
C SER A 36 -0.31 1.32 0.22
N ARG A 37 -0.40 0.02 0.55
CA ARG A 37 -1.58 -0.55 1.21
C ARG A 37 -1.73 -0.04 2.64
N MET A 38 -0.67 -0.15 3.45
CA MET A 38 -0.75 0.16 4.87
C MET A 38 -0.73 1.66 5.16
N VAL A 39 0.12 2.43 4.48
CA VAL A 39 0.26 3.87 4.74
C VAL A 39 -0.79 4.69 3.99
N ARG A 40 -1.15 4.28 2.78
CA ARG A 40 -2.05 5.06 1.92
C ARG A 40 -3.40 4.39 1.69
N GLY A 41 -3.67 3.19 2.18
CA GLY A 41 -4.97 2.54 1.96
C GLY A 41 -5.31 2.32 0.48
N ILE A 42 -4.33 2.37 -0.42
CA ILE A 42 -4.53 2.10 -1.86
C ILE A 42 -4.09 0.68 -2.18
N GLY A 43 -4.85 -0.02 -3.02
CA GLY A 43 -4.57 -1.42 -3.35
C GLY A 43 -4.92 -2.41 -2.23
N LEU A 44 -5.82 -2.05 -1.29
CA LEU A 44 -6.29 -2.98 -0.26
C LEU A 44 -7.03 -4.16 -0.89
N GLY A 45 -6.91 -5.35 -0.32
CA GLY A 45 -7.60 -6.51 -0.87
C GLY A 45 -6.92 -7.16 -2.08
N GLN A 46 -5.64 -6.89 -2.36
CA GLN A 46 -4.90 -7.68 -3.36
C GLN A 46 -4.91 -9.17 -3.01
N TYR A 47 -4.83 -10.03 -4.04
CA TYR A 47 -4.84 -11.49 -3.90
C TYR A 47 -6.14 -12.05 -3.28
N PRO A 48 -7.26 -11.99 -4.03
CA PRO A 48 -8.55 -12.48 -3.53
C PRO A 48 -8.50 -13.99 -3.25
N ILE A 49 -9.13 -14.38 -2.16
CA ILE A 49 -9.27 -15.74 -1.66
C ILE A 49 -10.75 -16.09 -1.48
N PRO A 50 -11.12 -17.38 -1.40
CA PRO A 50 -12.46 -17.79 -0.98
C PRO A 50 -12.86 -17.20 0.38
N TYR A 51 -14.16 -17.09 0.62
CA TYR A 51 -14.68 -16.69 1.93
C TYR A 51 -14.18 -17.63 3.02
N ASP A 52 -13.63 -17.06 4.10
CA ASP A 52 -13.13 -17.78 5.27
C ASP A 52 -13.92 -17.36 6.51
N PRO A 53 -14.85 -18.20 7.01
CA PRO A 53 -15.64 -17.89 8.20
C PRO A 53 -14.80 -17.64 9.46
N GLN A 54 -13.65 -18.31 9.60
CA GLN A 54 -12.76 -18.13 10.75
C GLN A 54 -12.04 -16.79 10.65
N GLY A 55 -11.50 -16.46 9.47
CA GLY A 55 -10.94 -15.14 9.18
C GLY A 55 -11.95 -14.02 9.41
N ALA A 56 -13.20 -14.18 8.96
CA ALA A 56 -14.27 -13.22 9.19
C ALA A 56 -14.56 -13.02 10.70
N ALA A 57 -14.59 -14.11 11.48
CA ALA A 57 -14.75 -14.04 12.94
C ALA A 57 -13.56 -13.35 13.62
N ARG A 58 -12.32 -13.61 13.18
CA ARG A 58 -11.09 -12.96 13.64
C ARG A 58 -11.10 -11.44 13.39
N ILE A 59 -11.54 -11.00 12.21
CA ILE A 59 -11.67 -9.56 11.89
C ILE A 59 -12.69 -8.90 12.82
N ARG A 60 -13.87 -9.51 13.00
CA ARG A 60 -14.91 -9.02 13.92
C ARG A 60 -14.42 -9.00 15.37
N GLN A 61 -13.67 -10.01 15.80
CA GLN A 61 -13.03 -10.05 17.12
C GLN A 61 -12.05 -8.88 17.29
N ALA A 62 -11.20 -8.61 16.30
CA ALA A 62 -10.23 -7.51 16.36
C ALA A 62 -10.91 -6.16 16.55
N PHE A 63 -11.93 -5.86 15.73
CA PHE A 63 -12.70 -4.64 15.89
C PHE A 63 -13.48 -4.62 17.22
N GLY A 64 -13.99 -5.75 17.69
CA GLY A 64 -14.62 -5.85 19.02
C GLY A 64 -13.68 -5.46 20.16
N LEU A 65 -12.41 -5.88 20.09
CA LEU A 65 -11.39 -5.49 21.07
C LEU A 65 -11.06 -3.99 20.98
N LEU A 66 -10.92 -3.44 19.77
CA LEU A 66 -10.69 -2.01 19.55
C LEU A 66 -11.87 -1.15 20.06
N ALA A 67 -13.10 -1.62 19.85
CA ALA A 67 -14.31 -0.99 20.37
C ALA A 67 -14.33 -0.98 21.89
N ALA A 68 -14.00 -2.11 22.53
CA ALA A 68 -13.91 -2.22 23.99
C ALA A 68 -12.84 -1.30 24.58
N LYS A 69 -11.77 -1.03 23.83
CA LYS A 69 -10.72 -0.06 24.17
C LYS A 69 -11.13 1.41 23.95
N GLY A 70 -12.30 1.66 23.38
CA GLY A 70 -12.85 2.99 23.13
C GLY A 70 -12.35 3.67 21.85
N VAL A 71 -11.57 2.96 21.01
CA VAL A 71 -10.97 3.52 19.79
C VAL A 71 -12.04 3.92 18.76
N GLU A 72 -13.19 3.26 18.76
CA GLU A 72 -14.31 3.56 17.85
C GLU A 72 -15.01 4.91 18.09
N ARG A 73 -14.61 5.66 19.13
CA ARG A 73 -15.01 7.08 19.24
C ARG A 73 -14.43 7.92 18.10
N GLY A 74 -13.29 7.50 17.52
CA GLY A 74 -12.72 8.11 16.33
C GLY A 74 -13.47 7.71 15.06
N ALA A 75 -13.80 8.71 14.22
CA ALA A 75 -14.56 8.51 12.99
C ALA A 75 -13.88 7.52 12.03
N TYR A 76 -12.55 7.62 11.86
CA TYR A 76 -11.80 6.74 10.96
C TYR A 76 -11.86 5.25 11.33
N THR A 77 -11.69 4.91 12.62
CA THR A 77 -11.79 3.52 13.09
C THR A 77 -13.21 3.00 12.98
N ARG A 78 -14.21 3.84 13.32
CA ARG A 78 -15.61 3.49 13.13
C ARG A 78 -15.96 3.23 11.67
N PHE A 79 -15.50 4.08 10.76
CA PHE A 79 -15.60 3.87 9.31
C PHE A 79 -15.03 2.50 8.92
N SER A 80 -13.81 2.21 9.37
CA SER A 80 -13.10 1.00 8.99
C SER A 80 -13.80 -0.27 9.47
N ARG A 81 -14.34 -0.27 10.71
CA ARG A 81 -15.16 -1.39 11.18
C ARG A 81 -16.42 -1.54 10.33
N LEU A 82 -17.19 -0.46 10.16
CA LEU A 82 -18.45 -0.52 9.43
C LEU A 82 -18.25 -0.99 7.98
N LEU A 83 -17.17 -0.55 7.33
CA LEU A 83 -16.79 -1.03 6.02
C LEU A 83 -16.41 -2.51 6.04
N ALA A 84 -15.59 -2.95 6.99
CA ALA A 84 -15.22 -4.36 7.11
C ALA A 84 -16.45 -5.26 7.33
N ASP A 85 -17.38 -4.85 8.21
CA ASP A 85 -18.64 -5.56 8.43
C ASP A 85 -19.47 -5.61 7.13
N LEU A 86 -19.64 -4.49 6.43
CA LEU A 86 -20.33 -4.44 5.14
C LEU A 86 -19.68 -5.39 4.12
N VAL A 87 -18.35 -5.36 3.99
CA VAL A 87 -17.60 -6.25 3.10
C VAL A 87 -17.89 -7.71 3.45
N LEU A 88 -17.72 -8.08 4.73
CA LEU A 88 -17.92 -9.47 5.20
C LEU A 88 -19.36 -9.95 4.99
N ASP A 89 -20.35 -9.08 5.13
CA ASP A 89 -21.75 -9.43 4.88
C ASP A 89 -22.06 -9.56 3.37
N VAL A 90 -21.39 -8.77 2.52
CA VAL A 90 -21.52 -8.88 1.06
C VAL A 90 -20.91 -10.18 0.52
N VAL A 91 -19.79 -10.62 1.11
CA VAL A 91 -19.02 -11.77 0.61
C VAL A 91 -19.42 -13.11 1.24
N ASP A 92 -20.26 -13.09 2.28
CA ASP A 92 -20.77 -14.29 2.94
C ASP A 92 -21.73 -15.05 2.01
N PRO A 93 -21.37 -16.28 1.56
CA PRO A 93 -22.20 -17.05 0.63
C PRO A 93 -23.52 -17.51 1.26
N ASP A 94 -23.60 -17.61 2.59
CA ASP A 94 -24.79 -18.08 3.30
C ASP A 94 -25.79 -16.93 3.56
N ARG A 95 -25.40 -15.68 3.29
CA ARG A 95 -26.20 -14.48 3.58
C ARG A 95 -26.22 -13.48 2.41
N PRO A 96 -26.78 -13.86 1.26
CA PRO A 96 -26.88 -12.93 0.12
C PRO A 96 -27.72 -11.70 0.49
N LEU A 97 -27.12 -10.52 0.37
CA LEU A 97 -27.79 -9.25 0.66
C LEU A 97 -28.62 -8.77 -0.53
N ARG A 98 -29.83 -8.28 -0.25
CA ARG A 98 -30.63 -7.57 -1.25
C ARG A 98 -30.14 -6.13 -1.35
N ARG A 99 -30.46 -5.47 -2.47
CA ARG A 99 -30.10 -4.06 -2.70
C ARG A 99 -30.54 -3.11 -1.57
N ALA A 100 -31.77 -3.25 -1.08
CA ALA A 100 -32.27 -2.40 0.01
C ALA A 100 -31.45 -2.57 1.30
N ASP A 101 -31.03 -3.81 1.61
CA ASP A 101 -30.21 -4.11 2.79
C ASP A 101 -28.78 -3.54 2.62
N LEU A 102 -28.26 -3.51 1.39
CA LEU A 102 -26.98 -2.85 1.08
C LEU A 102 -27.06 -1.33 1.26
N GLU A 103 -28.11 -0.70 0.76
CA GLU A 103 -28.34 0.75 0.89
C GLU A 103 -28.47 1.14 2.37
N GLU A 104 -29.21 0.35 3.16
CA GLU A 104 -29.33 0.54 4.61
C GLU A 104 -27.98 0.44 5.34
N ARG A 105 -27.17 -0.58 5.02
CA ARG A 105 -25.86 -0.78 5.64
C ARG A 105 -24.80 0.23 5.19
N LEU A 106 -24.93 0.76 3.97
CA LEU A 106 -23.99 1.74 3.41
C LEU A 106 -24.14 3.13 4.06
N GLY A 107 -25.36 3.52 4.46
CA GLY A 107 -25.63 4.83 5.09
C GLY A 107 -24.68 5.14 6.26
N PRO A 108 -24.60 4.28 7.30
CA PRO A 108 -23.68 4.47 8.41
C PRO A 108 -22.19 4.55 8.02
N VAL A 109 -21.77 3.87 6.94
CA VAL A 109 -20.40 3.94 6.43
C VAL A 109 -20.12 5.33 5.85
N LEU A 110 -21.03 5.85 5.03
CA LEU A 110 -20.95 7.20 4.46
C LEU A 110 -20.93 8.28 5.55
N ASP A 111 -21.79 8.13 6.56
CA ASP A 111 -21.84 9.06 7.70
C ASP A 111 -20.52 9.05 8.48
N ALA A 112 -19.91 7.87 8.68
CA ALA A 112 -18.62 7.77 9.34
C ALA A 112 -17.48 8.42 8.54
N VAL A 113 -17.48 8.30 7.19
CA VAL A 113 -16.53 9.04 6.34
C VAL A 113 -16.72 10.54 6.52
N ARG A 114 -17.95 11.03 6.43
CA ARG A 114 -18.27 12.48 6.53
C ARG A 114 -17.95 13.07 7.90
N ALA A 115 -18.01 12.26 8.95
CA ALA A 115 -17.68 12.65 10.31
C ALA A 115 -16.17 12.82 10.56
N GLU A 116 -15.29 12.30 9.69
CA GLU A 116 -13.84 12.48 9.83
C GLU A 116 -13.47 13.95 9.59
N GLU A 117 -12.95 14.64 10.61
CA GLU A 117 -12.67 16.07 10.55
C GLU A 117 -11.41 16.40 9.75
N ASN A 118 -10.42 15.51 9.75
CA ASN A 118 -9.20 15.71 8.98
C ASN A 118 -9.47 15.46 7.49
N PRO A 119 -9.28 16.45 6.61
CA PRO A 119 -9.63 16.32 5.19
C PRO A 119 -8.82 15.23 4.48
N TYR A 120 -7.55 15.02 4.86
CA TYR A 120 -6.74 13.95 4.30
C TYR A 120 -7.32 12.58 4.67
N PHE A 121 -7.56 12.31 5.95
CA PHE A 121 -8.15 11.04 6.38
C PHE A 121 -9.57 10.83 5.84
N ARG A 122 -10.39 11.88 5.74
CA ARG A 122 -11.70 11.82 5.09
C ARG A 122 -11.60 11.33 3.64
N ILE A 123 -10.67 11.90 2.86
CA ILE A 123 -10.42 11.45 1.48
C ILE A 123 -9.98 9.99 1.47
N MET A 124 -9.04 9.59 2.32
CA MET A 124 -8.54 8.22 2.32
C MET A 124 -9.68 7.23 2.62
N ALA A 125 -10.53 7.53 3.61
CA ALA A 125 -11.70 6.70 3.92
C ALA A 125 -12.68 6.62 2.74
N GLY A 126 -12.99 7.75 2.10
CA GLY A 126 -13.85 7.79 0.91
C GLY A 126 -13.27 7.01 -0.27
N CYS A 127 -11.95 7.09 -0.50
CA CYS A 127 -11.26 6.33 -1.54
C CYS A 127 -11.30 4.82 -1.27
N ILE A 128 -11.06 4.40 -0.03
CA ILE A 128 -11.15 3.00 0.40
C ILE A 128 -12.58 2.47 0.20
N LEU A 129 -13.60 3.26 0.53
CA LEU A 129 -15.01 2.89 0.28
C LEU A 129 -15.30 2.71 -1.21
N MET A 130 -14.91 3.67 -2.05
CA MET A 130 -15.10 3.59 -3.50
C MET A 130 -14.37 2.38 -4.10
N ASP A 131 -13.13 2.12 -3.68
CA ASP A 131 -12.34 0.96 -4.09
C ASP A 131 -13.01 -0.35 -3.66
N ALA A 132 -13.52 -0.42 -2.43
CA ALA A 132 -14.25 -1.58 -1.92
C ALA A 132 -15.52 -1.87 -2.74
N VAL A 133 -16.32 -0.85 -3.04
CA VAL A 133 -17.53 -0.98 -3.89
C VAL A 133 -17.17 -1.52 -5.26
N ALA A 134 -16.11 -1.01 -5.89
CA ALA A 134 -15.64 -1.48 -7.18
C ALA A 134 -15.16 -2.94 -7.13
N LYS A 135 -14.31 -3.30 -6.16
CA LYS A 135 -13.75 -4.66 -6.01
C LYS A 135 -14.81 -5.70 -5.67
N LEU A 136 -15.82 -5.31 -4.91
CA LEU A 136 -16.96 -6.19 -4.61
C LEU A 136 -17.89 -6.35 -5.82
N GLY A 137 -17.73 -5.57 -6.89
CA GLY A 137 -18.62 -5.60 -8.06
C GLY A 137 -20.02 -5.09 -7.74
N LEU A 138 -20.15 -4.20 -6.76
CA LEU A 138 -21.42 -3.60 -6.38
C LEU A 138 -21.84 -2.54 -7.41
N ASP A 139 -23.15 -2.30 -7.51
CA ASP A 139 -23.69 -1.30 -8.43
C ASP A 139 -23.23 0.11 -8.02
N ARG A 140 -22.54 0.80 -8.94
CA ARG A 140 -22.05 2.17 -8.75
C ARG A 140 -23.15 3.17 -8.36
N SER A 141 -24.42 2.89 -8.66
CA SER A 141 -25.54 3.74 -8.26
C SER A 141 -25.79 3.79 -6.75
N LEU A 142 -25.11 2.93 -5.98
CA LEU A 142 -25.00 3.08 -4.52
C LEU A 142 -24.23 4.35 -4.10
N LEU A 143 -23.34 4.84 -4.98
CA LEU A 143 -22.49 6.02 -4.73
C LEU A 143 -22.76 7.19 -5.70
N VAL A 144 -23.46 6.93 -6.81
CA VAL A 144 -23.81 7.93 -7.84
C VAL A 144 -25.25 7.74 -8.29
N ASN A 145 -26.17 8.53 -7.74
CA ASN A 145 -27.60 8.45 -8.05
C ASN A 145 -28.22 9.84 -8.15
N SER A 146 -28.55 10.26 -9.36
CA SER A 146 -29.16 11.57 -9.62
C SER A 146 -30.57 11.71 -9.03
N ALA A 147 -31.36 10.64 -9.00
CA ALA A 147 -32.70 10.66 -8.43
C ALA A 147 -32.69 10.83 -6.89
N ALA A 148 -31.64 10.31 -6.23
CA ALA A 148 -31.42 10.47 -4.80
C ALA A 148 -30.51 11.66 -4.44
N GLY A 149 -29.98 12.39 -5.42
CA GLY A 149 -29.06 13.51 -5.20
C GLY A 149 -27.69 13.10 -4.65
N ILE A 150 -27.26 11.85 -4.89
CA ILE A 150 -26.00 11.31 -4.40
C ILE A 150 -24.93 11.40 -5.50
N ASP A 151 -23.83 12.11 -5.24
CA ASP A 151 -22.60 12.05 -6.05
C ASP A 151 -21.39 12.04 -5.12
N PHE A 152 -21.16 10.89 -4.49
CA PHE A 152 -20.08 10.72 -3.51
C PHE A 152 -18.68 10.93 -4.12
N PRO A 153 -18.37 10.49 -5.36
CA PRO A 153 -17.10 10.83 -6.01
C PRO A 153 -16.88 12.34 -6.16
N ALA A 154 -17.91 13.12 -6.51
CA ALA A 154 -17.79 14.57 -6.59
C ALA A 154 -17.59 15.22 -5.20
N GLU A 155 -18.26 14.69 -4.17
CA GLU A 155 -18.05 15.09 -2.77
C GLU A 155 -16.58 14.90 -2.36
N MET A 156 -15.99 13.75 -2.66
CA MET A 156 -14.58 13.48 -2.35
C MET A 156 -13.63 14.35 -3.17
N LEU A 157 -13.88 14.61 -4.46
CA LEU A 157 -13.06 15.56 -5.22
C LEU A 157 -13.05 16.95 -4.58
N ALA A 158 -14.20 17.44 -4.08
CA ALA A 158 -14.27 18.73 -3.41
C ALA A 158 -13.48 18.77 -2.10
N VAL A 159 -13.40 17.65 -1.36
CA VAL A 159 -12.61 17.60 -0.11
C VAL A 159 -11.10 17.72 -0.40
N VAL A 160 -10.60 17.26 -1.56
CA VAL A 160 -9.18 17.43 -1.93
C VAL A 160 -8.77 18.90 -1.94
N ASP A 161 -9.66 19.80 -2.36
CA ASP A 161 -9.39 21.24 -2.39
C ASP A 161 -9.18 21.84 -0.99
N THR A 162 -9.68 21.18 0.06
CA THR A 162 -9.57 21.63 1.45
C THR A 162 -8.29 21.16 2.17
N ILE A 163 -7.45 20.38 1.49
CA ILE A 163 -6.15 19.95 2.02
C ILE A 163 -5.15 21.08 1.83
N GLU A 164 -4.75 21.68 2.96
CA GLU A 164 -3.71 22.70 3.03
C GLU A 164 -2.29 22.07 3.00
N PRO A 165 -1.27 22.76 2.48
CA PRO A 165 0.11 22.27 2.47
C PRO A 165 0.71 22.18 3.89
N ASP A 166 1.70 21.29 4.05
CA ASP A 166 2.50 21.11 5.28
C ASP A 166 1.67 20.93 6.57
N ARG A 167 0.57 20.16 6.52
CA ARG A 167 -0.26 19.85 7.70
C ARG A 167 0.11 18.52 8.36
N ILE A 168 0.89 17.65 7.70
CA ILE A 168 1.47 16.46 8.34
C ILE A 168 2.27 16.90 9.56
N LYS A 169 1.86 16.41 10.74
CA LYS A 169 2.59 16.59 11.99
C LYS A 169 3.58 15.44 12.17
N ASP A 170 4.74 15.56 11.55
CA ASP A 170 5.84 14.60 11.69
C ASP A 170 7.21 15.30 11.63
N GLU A 171 8.28 14.49 11.68
CA GLU A 171 9.68 14.92 11.61
C GLU A 171 10.07 15.59 10.27
N ASN A 172 9.18 15.60 9.28
CA ASN A 172 9.39 16.13 7.93
C ASN A 172 8.68 17.47 7.68
N ALA A 173 8.20 18.16 8.72
CA ALA A 173 7.62 19.49 8.61
C ALA A 173 8.50 20.45 7.76
N GLY A 174 7.91 21.11 6.76
CA GLY A 174 8.60 22.00 5.82
C GLY A 174 9.31 21.32 4.65
N ARG A 175 9.32 19.98 4.60
CA ARG A 175 9.86 19.19 3.47
C ARG A 175 8.77 18.68 2.52
N HIS A 176 7.51 18.71 2.95
CA HIS A 176 6.38 18.11 2.25
C HIS A 176 5.75 19.02 1.20
N GLY A 177 5.60 20.32 1.48
CA GLY A 177 4.81 21.23 0.64
C GLY A 177 3.42 20.64 0.39
N HIS A 178 3.09 20.43 -0.90
CA HIS A 178 1.80 19.86 -1.32
C HIS A 178 1.74 18.31 -1.38
N TYR A 179 2.68 17.60 -0.76
CA TYR A 179 2.76 16.13 -0.83
C TYR A 179 1.49 15.40 -0.34
N GLU A 180 0.81 15.90 0.70
CA GLU A 180 -0.49 15.33 1.14
C GLU A 180 -1.56 15.47 0.09
N LYS A 181 -1.69 16.66 -0.50
CA LYS A 181 -2.67 16.95 -1.54
C LYS A 181 -2.40 16.11 -2.79
N LEU A 182 -1.14 15.98 -3.20
CA LEU A 182 -0.73 15.09 -4.29
C LEU A 182 -1.12 13.62 -4.01
N SER A 183 -0.85 13.15 -2.80
CA SER A 183 -1.19 11.79 -2.38
C SER A 183 -2.71 11.56 -2.37
N ALA A 184 -3.48 12.54 -1.90
CA ALA A 184 -4.95 12.51 -1.90
C ALA A 184 -5.53 12.55 -3.32
N SER A 185 -5.02 13.42 -4.20
CA SER A 185 -5.36 13.44 -5.63
C SER A 185 -5.12 12.09 -6.30
N THR A 186 -3.96 11.49 -6.01
CA THR A 186 -3.61 10.16 -6.54
C THR A 186 -4.62 9.08 -6.10
N ALA A 187 -4.96 9.05 -4.81
CA ALA A 187 -5.91 8.08 -4.27
C ALA A 187 -7.32 8.26 -4.84
N VAL A 188 -7.80 9.51 -4.93
CA VAL A 188 -9.16 9.77 -5.45
C VAL A 188 -9.25 9.51 -6.96
N PHE A 189 -8.20 9.80 -7.73
CA PHE A 189 -8.16 9.47 -9.16
C PHE A 189 -8.21 7.98 -9.39
N LEU A 190 -7.43 7.21 -8.61
CA LEU A 190 -7.46 5.77 -8.65
C LEU A 190 -8.86 5.24 -8.32
N ALA A 191 -9.46 5.70 -7.22
CA ALA A 191 -10.79 5.27 -6.78
C ALA A 191 -11.91 5.62 -7.80
N ILE A 192 -11.85 6.81 -8.42
CA ILE A 192 -12.76 7.21 -9.50
C ILE A 192 -12.57 6.35 -10.75
N GLY A 193 -11.31 6.02 -11.07
CA GLY A 193 -10.97 5.07 -12.13
C GLY A 193 -11.56 3.68 -11.89
N GLN A 194 -11.44 3.16 -10.66
CA GLN A 194 -11.98 1.85 -10.26
C GLN A 194 -13.50 1.77 -10.49
N LEU A 195 -14.23 2.88 -10.32
CA LEU A 195 -15.67 2.99 -10.57
C LEU A 195 -16.04 3.20 -12.06
N GLY A 196 -15.06 3.25 -12.96
CA GLY A 196 -15.27 3.53 -14.38
C GLY A 196 -15.72 4.96 -14.65
N LEU A 197 -15.26 5.92 -13.84
CA LEU A 197 -15.62 7.33 -13.90
C LEU A 197 -14.43 8.25 -14.26
N GLY A 198 -13.32 7.68 -14.76
CA GLY A 198 -12.07 8.40 -15.04
C GLY A 198 -12.24 9.66 -15.89
N ASP A 199 -13.12 9.63 -16.90
CA ASP A 199 -13.39 10.79 -17.77
C ASP A 199 -13.84 12.05 -17.00
N ARG A 200 -14.47 11.89 -15.82
CA ARG A 200 -14.89 13.03 -14.97
C ARG A 200 -13.70 13.85 -14.45
N LEU A 201 -12.49 13.30 -14.47
CA LEU A 201 -11.29 13.98 -13.99
C LEU A 201 -10.78 15.04 -14.98
N VAL A 202 -11.20 14.97 -16.25
CA VAL A 202 -10.71 15.84 -17.33
C VAL A 202 -11.83 16.59 -18.07
N ILE A 203 -13.09 16.15 -17.91
CA ILE A 203 -14.26 16.79 -18.53
C ILE A 203 -14.84 17.86 -17.60
N GLY A 204 -15.15 19.03 -18.16
CA GLY A 204 -15.86 20.11 -17.47
C GLY A 204 -15.04 21.39 -17.38
N ARG A 205 -15.23 22.14 -16.29
CA ARG A 205 -14.56 23.44 -16.07
C ARG A 205 -13.14 23.31 -15.52
N ARG A 206 -12.82 22.15 -14.93
CA ARG A 206 -11.52 21.86 -14.29
C ARG A 206 -10.93 20.62 -14.92
N ASN A 207 -9.60 20.61 -15.03
CA ASN A 207 -8.85 19.42 -15.40
C ASN A 207 -8.05 19.02 -14.16
N HIS A 208 -8.64 18.14 -13.35
CA HIS A 208 -8.06 17.73 -12.07
C HIS A 208 -6.71 17.04 -12.26
N VAL A 209 -6.53 16.31 -13.38
CA VAL A 209 -5.26 15.66 -13.70
C VAL A 209 -4.15 16.69 -13.90
N ARG A 210 -4.38 17.74 -14.69
CA ARG A 210 -3.40 18.82 -14.88
C ARG A 210 -3.10 19.55 -13.58
N GLU A 211 -4.14 19.91 -12.82
CA GLU A 211 -3.99 20.56 -11.50
C GLU A 211 -3.13 19.72 -10.54
N ALA A 212 -3.29 18.39 -10.54
CA ALA A 212 -2.49 17.51 -9.70
C ALA A 212 -1.05 17.36 -10.19
N LEU A 213 -0.80 17.34 -11.51
CA LEU A 213 0.55 17.31 -12.07
C LEU A 213 1.32 18.61 -11.73
N GLU A 214 0.65 19.76 -11.73
CA GLU A 214 1.22 21.04 -11.30
C GLU A 214 1.63 21.06 -9.82
N LEU A 215 1.06 20.19 -8.97
CA LEU A 215 1.49 20.08 -7.56
C LEU A 215 2.90 19.52 -7.40
N LEU A 216 3.43 18.78 -8.39
CA LEU A 216 4.76 18.18 -8.33
C LEU A 216 5.86 19.23 -8.08
N GLU A 217 5.74 20.39 -8.72
CA GLU A 217 6.69 21.50 -8.58
C GLU A 217 6.70 22.11 -7.18
N GLN A 218 5.62 21.92 -6.44
CA GLN A 218 5.40 22.50 -5.11
C GLN A 218 5.78 21.54 -3.97
N ILE A 219 6.45 20.42 -4.30
CA ILE A 219 7.02 19.49 -3.32
C ILE A 219 8.53 19.69 -3.30
N PRO A 220 9.11 20.27 -2.24
CA PRO A 220 10.49 20.74 -2.28
C PRO A 220 11.50 19.58 -2.21
N ALA A 221 11.31 18.61 -1.32
CA ALA A 221 12.27 17.53 -1.16
C ALA A 221 12.19 16.50 -2.30
N PRO A 222 13.32 16.12 -2.93
CA PRO A 222 13.38 15.10 -3.99
C PRO A 222 12.73 13.77 -3.60
N PHE A 223 12.94 13.34 -2.37
CA PHE A 223 12.38 12.09 -1.85
C PHE A 223 10.85 12.03 -1.96
N PHE A 224 10.16 13.09 -1.52
CA PHE A 224 8.69 13.15 -1.57
C PHE A 224 8.17 13.41 -2.98
N ARG A 225 8.86 14.26 -3.77
CA ARG A 225 8.48 14.54 -5.16
C ARG A 225 8.57 13.29 -6.02
N GLY A 226 9.67 12.53 -5.94
CA GLY A 226 9.83 11.29 -6.69
C GLY A 226 8.84 10.21 -6.27
N ARG A 227 8.71 9.93 -4.97
CA ARG A 227 7.80 8.88 -4.48
C ARG A 227 6.33 9.19 -4.72
N GLY A 228 5.90 10.41 -4.42
CA GLY A 228 4.52 10.85 -4.64
C GLY A 228 4.22 10.98 -6.14
N GLY A 229 5.15 11.59 -6.88
CA GLY A 229 5.01 11.79 -8.32
C GLY A 229 4.94 10.49 -9.09
N ALA A 230 5.78 9.52 -8.77
CA ALA A 230 5.74 8.19 -9.38
C ALA A 230 4.33 7.56 -9.31
N MET A 231 3.67 7.62 -8.14
CA MET A 231 2.33 7.06 -8.00
C MET A 231 1.28 7.87 -8.77
N LEU A 232 1.33 9.21 -8.72
CA LEU A 232 0.43 10.04 -9.53
C LEU A 232 0.58 9.71 -11.02
N LEU A 233 1.82 9.72 -11.53
CA LEU A 233 2.14 9.46 -12.94
C LEU A 233 1.67 8.06 -13.37
N SER A 234 1.86 7.06 -12.51
CA SER A 234 1.35 5.70 -12.73
C SER A 234 -0.18 5.69 -12.88
N VAL A 235 -0.91 6.37 -11.98
CA VAL A 235 -2.38 6.44 -12.03
C VAL A 235 -2.87 7.24 -13.24
N VAL A 236 -2.20 8.33 -13.60
CA VAL A 236 -2.54 9.12 -14.81
C VAL A 236 -2.34 8.29 -16.08
N ALA A 237 -1.25 7.53 -16.17
CA ALA A 237 -1.03 6.61 -17.28
C ALA A 237 -2.11 5.51 -17.32
N LEU A 238 -2.41 4.90 -16.17
CA LEU A 238 -3.43 3.86 -16.01
C LEU A 238 -4.82 4.33 -16.46
N LEU A 239 -5.19 5.57 -16.17
CA LEU A 239 -6.45 6.18 -16.57
C LEU A 239 -6.52 6.51 -18.08
N GLY A 240 -5.47 6.21 -18.86
CA GLY A 240 -5.40 6.55 -20.29
C GLY A 240 -5.11 8.03 -20.54
N HIS A 241 -4.67 8.77 -19.52
CA HIS A 241 -4.35 10.20 -19.60
C HIS A 241 -2.85 10.48 -19.75
N GLY A 242 -2.05 9.49 -20.19
CA GLY A 242 -0.60 9.62 -20.35
C GLY A 242 -0.15 10.78 -21.24
N ARG A 243 -0.99 11.26 -22.17
CA ARG A 243 -0.71 12.48 -22.95
C ARG A 243 -0.61 13.75 -22.09
N LEU A 244 -1.25 13.80 -20.93
CA LEU A 244 -1.15 14.94 -20.02
C LEU A 244 0.16 14.95 -19.22
N ILE A 245 0.87 13.82 -19.15
CA ILE A 245 2.22 13.75 -18.56
C ILE A 245 3.20 14.58 -19.39
N ARG A 246 2.99 14.62 -20.72
CA ARG A 246 3.75 15.45 -21.66
C ARG A 246 2.81 16.33 -22.48
N ASP A 247 2.54 17.52 -21.97
CA ASP A 247 1.63 18.49 -22.60
C ASP A 247 2.23 19.90 -22.59
N GLY A 248 1.87 20.72 -23.57
CA GLY A 248 2.26 22.14 -23.59
C GLY A 248 3.78 22.41 -23.63
N GLY A 249 4.59 21.45 -24.10
CA GLY A 249 6.05 21.55 -24.11
C GLY A 249 6.73 21.15 -22.80
N ARG A 250 5.96 20.69 -21.81
CA ARG A 250 6.46 20.15 -20.54
C ARG A 250 6.46 18.63 -20.57
N ASP A 251 7.35 18.02 -19.81
CA ASP A 251 7.37 16.57 -19.56
C ASP A 251 7.58 16.33 -18.05
N HIS A 252 6.51 15.94 -17.36
CA HIS A 252 6.54 15.81 -15.91
C HIS A 252 7.41 14.64 -15.41
N ILE A 253 7.73 13.66 -16.26
CA ILE A 253 8.69 12.62 -15.89
C ILE A 253 10.10 13.19 -15.91
N GLU A 254 10.47 13.88 -17.00
CA GLU A 254 11.77 14.55 -17.10
C GLU A 254 12.00 15.53 -15.95
N GLU A 255 11.01 16.39 -15.66
CA GLU A 255 11.09 17.36 -14.57
C GLU A 255 11.29 16.71 -13.19
N VAL A 256 10.65 15.56 -12.94
CA VAL A 256 10.86 14.80 -11.69
C VAL A 256 12.26 14.19 -11.67
N LEU A 257 12.72 13.58 -12.76
CA LEU A 257 14.06 12.99 -12.86
C LEU A 257 15.16 14.04 -12.69
N ASP A 258 15.03 15.21 -13.31
CA ASP A 258 15.93 16.35 -13.13
C ASP A 258 15.95 16.82 -11.66
N HIS A 259 14.80 16.83 -11.00
CA HIS A 259 14.72 17.19 -9.59
C HIS A 259 15.38 16.16 -8.67
N LEU A 260 15.32 14.87 -9.03
CA LEU A 260 16.07 13.82 -8.33
C LEU A 260 17.59 13.98 -8.53
N ASP A 261 18.03 14.32 -9.73
CA ASP A 261 19.46 14.51 -10.04
C ASP A 261 20.07 15.72 -9.32
N ARG A 262 19.24 16.66 -8.84
CA ARG A 262 19.64 17.84 -8.06
C ARG A 262 19.55 17.63 -6.55
N ALA A 263 19.37 16.40 -6.06
CA ALA A 263 19.15 16.15 -4.64
C ALA A 263 20.27 16.71 -3.73
N ASP A 264 21.53 16.55 -4.14
CA ASP A 264 22.69 17.10 -3.42
C ASP A 264 22.72 18.63 -3.41
N GLU A 265 22.35 19.26 -4.53
CA GLU A 265 22.26 20.72 -4.67
C GLU A 265 21.18 21.30 -3.75
N LEU A 266 20.02 20.62 -3.70
CA LEU A 266 18.87 21.06 -2.92
C LEU A 266 19.07 20.83 -1.41
N ASN A 267 19.82 19.80 -1.03
CA ASN A 267 20.16 19.46 0.36
C ASN A 267 18.93 19.46 1.30
N LEU A 268 17.86 18.79 0.87
CA LEU A 268 16.62 18.61 1.63
C LEU A 268 16.37 17.13 1.93
N PRO A 269 17.23 16.48 2.76
CA PRO A 269 17.08 15.08 3.08
C PRO A 269 15.80 14.84 3.90
N PRO A 270 15.08 13.72 3.69
CA PRO A 270 13.99 13.31 4.56
C PRO A 270 14.51 12.93 5.95
N ALA A 271 13.66 13.08 6.96
CA ALA A 271 13.86 12.54 8.29
C ALA A 271 13.09 11.21 8.45
N PHE A 272 13.69 10.28 9.19
CA PHE A 272 13.10 8.99 9.51
C PHE A 272 13.21 8.72 11.01
N PRO A 273 12.35 7.84 11.56
CA PRO A 273 12.45 7.43 12.96
C PRO A 273 13.75 6.73 13.33
N GLN A 274 14.40 6.07 12.36
CA GLN A 274 15.73 5.50 12.51
C GLN A 274 16.66 6.00 11.41
N PRO A 275 17.97 6.15 11.66
CA PRO A 275 18.93 6.56 10.64
C PRO A 275 18.90 5.63 9.42
N MET A 276 18.81 6.25 8.24
CA MET A 276 18.87 5.58 6.96
C MET A 276 20.12 6.06 6.21
N SER A 277 20.66 5.23 5.34
CA SER A 277 21.76 5.61 4.46
C SER A 277 21.31 6.68 3.46
N GLU A 278 22.25 7.55 3.03
CA GLU A 278 21.98 8.54 1.98
C GLU A 278 21.47 7.85 0.71
N SER A 279 22.08 6.72 0.33
CA SER A 279 21.67 5.91 -0.82
C SER A 279 20.24 5.38 -0.71
N PHE A 280 19.70 5.14 0.50
CA PHE A 280 18.30 4.78 0.66
C PHE A 280 17.37 5.93 0.25
N THR A 281 17.73 7.17 0.57
CA THR A 281 16.95 8.36 0.23
C THR A 281 16.93 8.66 -1.26
N GLU A 282 17.96 8.23 -1.99
CA GLU A 282 18.04 8.35 -3.45
C GLU A 282 17.36 7.17 -4.18
N ILE A 283 17.58 5.94 -3.71
CA ILE A 283 17.10 4.75 -4.43
C ILE A 283 15.58 4.64 -4.39
N TYR A 284 14.95 4.97 -3.26
CA TYR A 284 13.52 4.77 -3.12
C TYR A 284 12.71 5.58 -4.15
N PRO A 285 12.84 6.92 -4.27
CA PRO A 285 12.15 7.66 -5.32
C PRO A 285 12.50 7.15 -6.73
N LEU A 286 13.75 6.78 -6.98
CA LEU A 286 14.17 6.24 -8.29
C LEU A 286 13.43 4.94 -8.63
N LEU A 287 13.38 3.95 -7.73
CA LEU A 287 12.70 2.68 -8.01
C LEU A 287 11.19 2.87 -8.23
N THR A 288 10.57 3.78 -7.48
CA THR A 288 9.16 4.12 -7.73
C THR A 288 8.97 4.78 -9.11
N MET A 289 9.89 5.66 -9.52
CA MET A 289 9.86 6.28 -10.84
C MET A 289 10.10 5.27 -11.97
N LEU A 290 11.01 4.30 -11.80
CA LEU A 290 11.21 3.22 -12.78
C LEU A 290 9.92 2.43 -13.01
N ASN A 291 9.15 2.19 -11.95
CA ASN A 291 7.84 1.55 -12.08
C ASN A 291 6.83 2.41 -12.86
N ALA A 292 6.81 3.73 -12.62
CA ALA A 292 5.96 4.67 -13.35
C ALA A 292 6.36 4.78 -14.83
N ILE A 293 7.67 4.79 -15.12
CA ILE A 293 8.23 4.81 -16.48
C ILE A 293 7.76 3.59 -17.27
N ALA A 294 7.69 2.41 -16.64
CA ALA A 294 7.21 1.19 -17.28
C ALA A 294 5.76 1.29 -17.81
N LEU A 295 4.94 2.21 -17.28
CA LEU A 295 3.54 2.43 -17.69
C LEU A 295 3.38 3.43 -18.84
N THR A 296 4.45 4.12 -19.25
CA THR A 296 4.35 5.28 -20.16
C THR A 296 4.44 4.94 -21.64
N GLY A 297 4.78 3.70 -21.99
CA GLY A 297 5.10 3.28 -23.36
C GLY A 297 6.35 3.96 -23.95
N ARG A 298 7.12 4.71 -23.15
CA ARG A 298 8.33 5.45 -23.54
C ARG A 298 9.52 5.11 -22.64
N SER A 299 9.55 3.87 -22.14
CA SER A 299 10.55 3.41 -21.17
C SER A 299 11.99 3.65 -21.66
N GLU A 300 12.31 3.30 -22.90
CA GLU A 300 13.67 3.45 -23.45
C GLU A 300 14.20 4.89 -23.39
N GLU A 301 13.31 5.87 -23.56
CA GLU A 301 13.67 7.28 -23.52
C GLU A 301 14.00 7.71 -22.10
N TYR A 302 13.11 7.44 -21.14
CA TYR A 302 13.32 7.88 -19.77
C TYR A 302 14.39 7.09 -19.02
N LEU A 303 14.67 5.84 -19.42
CA LEU A 303 15.76 5.05 -18.85
C LEU A 303 17.15 5.61 -19.15
N THR A 304 17.28 6.41 -20.20
CA THR A 304 18.55 7.04 -20.62
C THR A 304 18.57 8.56 -20.46
N TYR A 305 17.48 9.15 -19.94
CA TYR A 305 17.35 10.58 -19.75
C TYR A 305 18.27 11.09 -18.63
N GLY A 306 19.24 11.93 -18.99
CA GLY A 306 20.25 12.53 -18.10
C GLY A 306 21.33 11.53 -17.63
N ARG A 307 20.93 10.32 -17.22
CA ARG A 307 21.79 9.24 -16.71
C ARG A 307 21.21 7.87 -17.09
N ASP A 308 22.03 6.83 -17.03
CA ASP A 308 21.56 5.44 -17.07
C ASP A 308 20.87 5.09 -15.75
N ARG A 309 19.53 5.02 -15.80
CA ARG A 309 18.71 4.83 -14.60
C ARG A 309 18.76 3.40 -14.05
N LEU A 310 19.05 2.41 -14.89
CA LEU A 310 19.20 1.02 -14.44
C LEU A 310 20.54 0.81 -13.74
N ALA A 311 21.61 1.37 -14.31
CA ALA A 311 22.93 1.37 -13.68
C ALA A 311 22.91 2.13 -12.34
N GLN A 312 22.27 3.31 -12.30
CA GLN A 312 22.10 4.08 -11.06
C GLN A 312 21.37 3.27 -9.98
N ALA A 313 20.23 2.64 -10.32
CA ALA A 313 19.48 1.83 -9.38
C ALA A 313 20.30 0.64 -8.84
N LYS A 314 21.06 -0.03 -9.70
CA LYS A 314 21.94 -1.14 -9.33
C LYS A 314 23.06 -0.69 -8.37
N GLU A 315 23.71 0.43 -8.65
CA GLU A 315 24.76 1.00 -7.78
C GLU A 315 24.19 1.35 -6.40
N LEU A 316 23.06 2.06 -6.36
CA LEU A 316 22.44 2.45 -5.10
C LEU A 316 21.99 1.24 -4.28
N LEU A 317 21.45 0.18 -4.92
CA LEU A 317 21.02 -1.04 -4.23
C LEU A 317 22.20 -1.78 -3.56
N ALA A 318 23.39 -1.69 -4.17
CA ALA A 318 24.61 -2.25 -3.60
C ALA A 318 25.14 -1.44 -2.40
N ARG A 319 24.84 -0.13 -2.34
CA ARG A 319 25.34 0.79 -1.31
C ARG A 319 24.48 0.85 -0.05
N ILE A 320 23.19 0.52 -0.14
CA ILE A 320 22.32 0.45 1.05
C ILE A 320 22.68 -0.75 1.93
N THR A 321 22.35 -0.65 3.21
CA THR A 321 22.61 -1.71 4.19
C THR A 321 21.79 -2.97 3.90
N PRO A 322 22.19 -4.15 4.41
CA PRO A 322 21.44 -5.38 4.18
C PRO A 322 19.98 -5.31 4.64
N VAL A 323 19.71 -4.67 5.78
CA VAL A 323 18.33 -4.47 6.26
C VAL A 323 17.56 -3.54 5.33
N GLU A 324 18.13 -2.42 4.89
CA GLU A 324 17.47 -1.53 3.91
C GLU A 324 17.17 -2.23 2.57
N ARG A 325 18.04 -3.15 2.16
CA ARG A 325 17.85 -3.94 0.94
C ARG A 325 16.60 -4.82 1.01
N THR A 326 16.17 -5.26 2.20
CA THR A 326 14.89 -5.99 2.30
C THR A 326 13.71 -5.13 1.90
N HIS A 327 13.75 -3.82 2.16
CA HIS A 327 12.66 -2.89 1.82
C HIS A 327 12.65 -2.52 0.35
N MET A 328 13.85 -2.34 -0.24
CA MET A 328 14.01 -1.86 -1.62
C MET A 328 14.11 -2.98 -2.65
N GLY A 329 14.48 -4.19 -2.25
CA GLY A 329 14.69 -5.32 -3.14
C GLY A 329 13.45 -5.67 -3.95
N LEU A 330 12.27 -5.71 -3.31
CA LEU A 330 11.02 -5.98 -4.02
C LEU A 330 10.67 -4.86 -5.03
N TYR A 331 10.87 -3.60 -4.66
CA TYR A 331 10.68 -2.47 -5.60
C TYR A 331 11.58 -2.63 -6.82
N TYR A 332 12.85 -2.98 -6.62
CA TYR A 332 13.82 -3.17 -7.70
C TYR A 332 13.42 -4.32 -8.63
N ILE A 333 13.10 -5.48 -8.06
CA ILE A 333 12.69 -6.67 -8.83
C ILE A 333 11.44 -6.39 -9.65
N VAL A 334 10.40 -5.78 -9.05
CA VAL A 334 9.14 -5.50 -9.75
C VAL A 334 9.31 -4.41 -10.81
N ALA A 335 10.08 -3.35 -10.54
CA ALA A 335 10.34 -2.31 -11.53
C ALA A 335 11.05 -2.89 -12.77
N LEU A 336 12.09 -3.71 -12.57
CA LEU A 336 12.78 -4.39 -13.66
C LEU A 336 11.90 -5.39 -14.41
N HIS A 337 11.04 -6.12 -13.69
CA HIS A 337 10.07 -7.02 -14.29
C HIS A 337 9.10 -6.24 -15.20
N ASN A 338 8.58 -5.12 -14.72
CA ASN A 338 7.64 -4.28 -15.48
C ASN A 338 8.29 -3.60 -16.69
N LEU A 339 9.58 -3.26 -16.60
CA LEU A 339 10.37 -2.73 -17.72
C LEU A 339 10.78 -3.81 -18.73
N GLY A 340 10.56 -5.09 -18.45
CA GLY A 340 11.06 -6.19 -19.28
C GLY A 340 12.60 -6.25 -19.31
N ARG A 341 13.25 -5.90 -18.20
CA ARG A 341 14.72 -5.85 -18.05
C ARG A 341 15.26 -6.74 -16.92
N LEU A 342 14.42 -7.52 -16.28
CA LEU A 342 14.81 -8.35 -15.13
C LEU A 342 15.93 -9.33 -15.46
N ASP A 343 15.78 -10.14 -16.50
CA ASP A 343 16.75 -11.19 -16.85
C ASP A 343 18.12 -10.61 -17.27
N GLU A 344 18.12 -9.41 -17.86
CA GLU A 344 19.34 -8.69 -18.25
C GLU A 344 20.08 -8.12 -17.03
N GLN A 345 19.32 -7.50 -16.12
CA GLN A 345 19.89 -6.73 -15.00
C GLN A 345 20.21 -7.61 -13.78
N VAL A 346 19.46 -8.70 -13.61
CA VAL A 346 19.57 -9.69 -12.53
C VAL A 346 19.54 -11.10 -13.12
N PRO A 347 20.64 -11.55 -13.76
CA PRO A 347 20.70 -12.86 -14.42
C PRO A 347 20.58 -14.04 -13.42
N ASP A 348 20.91 -13.81 -12.15
CA ASP A 348 20.72 -14.76 -11.05
C ASP A 348 19.72 -14.19 -10.03
N LEU A 349 18.43 -14.23 -10.41
CA LEU A 349 17.35 -13.78 -9.54
C LEU A 349 17.27 -14.60 -8.25
N ASP A 350 17.53 -15.90 -8.33
CA ASP A 350 17.46 -16.80 -7.18
C ASP A 350 18.48 -16.40 -6.10
N ALA A 351 19.73 -16.13 -6.49
CA ALA A 351 20.74 -15.67 -5.53
C ALA A 351 20.39 -14.32 -4.89
N LEU A 352 19.82 -13.38 -5.66
CA LEU A 352 19.38 -12.09 -5.11
C LEU A 352 18.23 -12.28 -4.11
N VAL A 353 17.25 -13.14 -4.43
CA VAL A 353 16.11 -13.44 -3.54
C VAL A 353 16.58 -14.15 -2.27
N GLU A 354 17.51 -15.10 -2.38
CA GLU A 354 18.11 -15.78 -1.24
C GLU A 354 18.89 -14.82 -0.32
N ASP A 355 19.68 -13.89 -0.88
CA ASP A 355 20.38 -12.85 -0.11
C ASP A 355 19.38 -11.96 0.66
N ILE A 356 18.34 -11.48 -0.02
CA ILE A 356 17.33 -10.59 0.58
C ILE A 356 16.53 -11.32 1.66
N VAL A 357 15.99 -12.50 1.33
CA VAL A 357 15.14 -13.24 2.25
C VAL A 357 15.95 -13.74 3.44
N GLY A 358 17.18 -14.21 3.21
CA GLY A 358 18.10 -14.70 4.24
C GLY A 358 18.45 -13.68 5.33
N GLN A 359 18.25 -12.37 5.11
CA GLN A 359 18.45 -11.35 6.13
C GLN A 359 17.56 -11.52 7.36
N TRP A 360 16.49 -12.31 7.29
CA TRP A 360 15.61 -12.57 8.44
C TRP A 360 16.38 -13.10 9.66
N GLU A 361 17.49 -13.84 9.48
CA GLU A 361 18.28 -14.37 10.59
C GLU A 361 18.97 -13.29 11.42
N HIS A 362 19.28 -12.16 10.77
CA HIS A 362 20.07 -11.05 11.32
C HIS A 362 19.22 -9.87 11.79
N ILE A 363 17.91 -9.89 11.53
CA ILE A 363 16.99 -8.81 11.89
C ILE A 363 16.24 -9.18 13.17
N ASP A 364 16.26 -8.30 14.17
CA ASP A 364 15.36 -8.38 15.32
C ASP A 364 14.10 -7.54 15.02
N PRO A 365 12.93 -8.15 14.74
CA PRO A 365 11.70 -7.40 14.45
C PRO A 365 11.21 -6.54 15.63
N GLY A 366 11.68 -6.82 16.86
CA GLY A 366 11.40 -6.02 18.05
C GLY A 366 12.40 -4.89 18.32
N ALA A 367 13.42 -4.72 17.48
CA ALA A 367 14.47 -3.72 17.73
C ALA A 367 14.01 -2.28 17.54
N ASN A 368 13.10 -2.03 16.59
CA ASN A 368 12.40 -0.76 16.42
C ASN A 368 11.17 -0.92 15.53
N TYR A 369 10.20 -0.03 15.65
CA TYR A 369 8.92 -0.15 14.94
C TYR A 369 9.00 0.06 13.42
N PHE A 370 9.97 0.82 12.91
CA PHE A 370 9.99 1.24 11.51
C PHE A 370 10.96 0.42 10.65
N LEU A 371 12.28 0.53 10.81
CA LEU A 371 13.21 -0.18 9.93
C LEU A 371 13.12 -1.70 10.12
N ASN A 372 13.32 -2.20 11.34
CA ASN A 372 13.34 -3.64 11.60
C ASN A 372 11.92 -4.23 11.69
N GLY A 373 11.00 -3.54 12.36
CA GLY A 373 9.64 -4.04 12.63
C GLY A 373 8.81 -4.37 11.40
N ILE A 374 9.03 -3.70 10.27
CA ILE A 374 8.32 -4.01 9.01
C ILE A 374 9.14 -4.85 8.04
N SER A 375 10.43 -5.11 8.31
CA SER A 375 11.33 -5.80 7.37
C SER A 375 10.83 -7.18 6.96
N TYR A 376 10.26 -7.93 7.91
CA TYR A 376 9.74 -9.27 7.66
C TYR A 376 8.55 -9.27 6.68
N ALA A 377 7.73 -8.23 6.68
CA ALA A 377 6.64 -8.13 5.71
C ALA A 377 7.18 -7.98 4.29
N TYR A 378 8.29 -7.24 4.11
CA TYR A 378 8.97 -7.16 2.81
C TYR A 378 9.69 -8.46 2.44
N ILE A 379 10.30 -9.15 3.40
CA ILE A 379 10.94 -10.46 3.18
C ILE A 379 9.91 -11.48 2.69
N ILE A 380 8.79 -11.62 3.40
CA ILE A 380 7.74 -12.58 3.05
C ILE A 380 7.10 -12.21 1.70
N GLN A 381 6.86 -10.93 1.42
CA GLN A 381 6.34 -10.54 0.10
C GLN A 381 7.35 -10.75 -1.02
N THR A 382 8.64 -10.51 -0.79
CA THR A 382 9.67 -10.81 -1.79
C THR A 382 9.65 -12.30 -2.13
N ALA A 383 9.63 -13.17 -1.12
CA ALA A 383 9.51 -14.61 -1.32
C ALA A 383 8.22 -14.99 -2.06
N MET A 384 7.07 -14.43 -1.66
CA MET A 384 5.77 -14.72 -2.28
C MET A 384 5.73 -14.30 -3.76
N LEU A 385 6.12 -13.07 -4.07
CA LEU A 385 5.98 -12.52 -5.43
C LEU A 385 7.03 -13.09 -6.39
N THR A 386 8.16 -13.59 -5.90
CA THR A 386 9.18 -14.27 -6.72
C THR A 386 8.96 -15.78 -6.80
N GLY A 387 8.00 -16.33 -6.05
CA GLY A 387 7.70 -17.77 -6.05
C GLY A 387 8.65 -18.61 -5.19
N ARG A 388 9.40 -17.96 -4.29
CA ARG A 388 10.40 -18.57 -3.39
C ARG A 388 9.89 -18.70 -1.95
N MET A 389 8.62 -19.06 -1.78
CA MET A 389 8.02 -19.30 -0.46
C MET A 389 8.63 -20.50 0.27
N ASP A 390 9.41 -21.33 -0.42
CA ASP A 390 10.26 -22.36 0.19
C ASP A 390 11.29 -21.79 1.19
N LEU A 391 11.66 -20.52 1.04
CA LEU A 391 12.59 -19.82 1.94
C LEU A 391 11.94 -19.34 3.26
N ILE A 392 10.61 -19.40 3.37
CA ILE A 392 9.88 -18.97 4.56
C ILE A 392 9.52 -20.20 5.40
N GLY A 393 10.04 -20.27 6.62
CA GLY A 393 9.78 -21.39 7.53
C GLY A 393 9.14 -20.98 8.85
N PRO A 394 8.77 -21.95 9.71
CA PRO A 394 8.23 -21.67 11.05
C PRO A 394 9.15 -20.80 11.91
N GLY A 395 10.48 -20.94 11.78
CA GLY A 395 11.44 -20.10 12.49
C GLY A 395 11.31 -18.62 12.15
N THR A 396 11.19 -18.30 10.85
CA THR A 396 10.95 -16.94 10.36
C THR A 396 9.64 -16.38 10.89
N LEU A 397 8.55 -17.14 10.81
CA LEU A 397 7.22 -16.69 11.24
C LEU A 397 7.11 -16.53 12.76
N ASN A 398 7.66 -17.46 13.54
CA ASN A 398 7.65 -17.35 15.00
C ASN A 398 8.45 -16.14 15.46
N ARG A 399 9.64 -15.90 14.89
CA ARG A 399 10.45 -14.72 15.23
C ARG A 399 9.74 -13.41 14.93
N LEU A 400 9.04 -13.33 13.79
CA LEU A 400 8.20 -12.18 13.45
C LEU A 400 7.10 -11.96 14.50
N VAL A 401 6.31 -13.01 14.76
CA VAL A 401 5.12 -12.92 15.61
C VAL A 401 5.48 -12.71 17.07
N ASP A 402 6.61 -13.21 17.55
CA ASP A 402 7.02 -13.11 18.96
C ASP A 402 7.81 -11.83 19.29
N GLY A 403 8.09 -10.97 18.30
CA GLY A 403 8.91 -9.76 18.49
C GLY A 403 8.17 -8.53 19.03
N PHE A 404 6.83 -8.48 19.04
CA PHE A 404 6.12 -7.27 19.46
C PHE A 404 6.27 -6.86 20.94
N PRO A 405 6.45 -7.78 21.91
CA PRO A 405 6.73 -7.42 23.30
C PRO A 405 7.97 -6.53 23.48
N ASP A 406 8.95 -6.68 22.59
CA ASP A 406 10.19 -5.92 22.63
C ASP A 406 10.03 -4.45 22.20
N LEU A 407 8.90 -4.09 21.56
CA LEU A 407 8.58 -2.70 21.23
C LEU A 407 8.11 -1.88 22.44
N ASP A 408 8.00 -2.47 23.64
CA ASP A 408 7.74 -1.71 24.87
C ASP A 408 9.04 -1.08 25.47
N ARG A 409 10.20 -1.23 24.81
CA ARG A 409 11.50 -0.72 25.29
C ARG A 409 11.61 0.81 25.28
N THR A 410 10.95 1.49 24.35
CA THR A 410 10.95 2.95 24.22
C THR A 410 9.53 3.49 24.08
N ASP A 411 9.31 4.75 24.46
CA ASP A 411 8.00 5.39 24.27
C ASP A 411 7.62 5.49 22.79
N ASP A 412 8.59 5.81 21.92
CA ASP A 412 8.37 5.94 20.47
C ASP A 412 7.97 4.60 19.84
N ASP A 413 8.64 3.50 20.21
CA ASP A 413 8.24 2.15 19.78
C ASP A 413 6.87 1.75 20.35
N ARG A 414 6.61 2.07 21.63
CA ARG A 414 5.36 1.70 22.31
C ARG A 414 4.14 2.27 21.60
N VAL A 415 4.15 3.58 21.30
CA VAL A 415 3.03 4.29 20.66
C VAL A 415 2.91 3.97 19.16
N ASN A 416 3.98 3.46 18.55
CA ASN A 416 3.99 3.13 17.12
C ASN A 416 3.88 1.66 16.78
N ARG A 417 3.82 0.78 17.78
CA ARG A 417 3.64 -0.67 17.61
C ARG A 417 2.48 -1.10 16.69
N PRO A 418 1.34 -0.40 16.57
CA PRO A 418 0.32 -0.73 15.57
C PRO A 418 0.86 -0.73 14.12
N TYR A 419 1.92 0.02 13.84
CA TYR A 419 2.56 0.11 12.53
C TYR A 419 3.15 -1.25 12.09
N PRO A 420 4.19 -1.83 12.73
CA PRO A 420 4.70 -3.13 12.32
C PRO A 420 3.70 -4.26 12.50
N PHE A 421 2.76 -4.13 13.46
CA PHE A 421 1.70 -5.11 13.63
C PHE A 421 0.74 -5.16 12.43
N ALA A 422 0.37 -4.00 11.87
CA ALA A 422 -0.47 -3.93 10.67
C ALA A 422 0.18 -4.61 9.45
N TYR A 423 1.48 -4.38 9.24
CA TYR A 423 2.23 -5.02 8.15
C TYR A 423 2.28 -6.54 8.33
N THR A 424 2.49 -6.99 9.55
CA THR A 424 2.51 -8.41 9.92
C THR A 424 1.15 -9.05 9.71
N LEU A 425 0.06 -8.43 10.19
CA LEU A 425 -1.30 -8.93 9.95
C LEU A 425 -1.60 -9.02 8.45
N ASN A 426 -1.27 -7.99 7.68
CA ASN A 426 -1.51 -7.99 6.24
C ASN A 426 -0.77 -9.15 5.55
N VAL A 427 0.54 -9.32 5.81
CA VAL A 427 1.33 -10.34 5.11
C VAL A 427 1.01 -11.77 5.57
N LEU A 428 0.74 -11.97 6.87
CA LEU A 428 0.33 -13.28 7.38
C LEU A 428 -1.04 -13.67 6.83
N ALA A 429 -1.97 -12.72 6.72
CA ALA A 429 -3.21 -12.96 5.99
C ALA A 429 -2.93 -13.33 4.53
N GLU A 430 -2.03 -12.62 3.84
CA GLU A 430 -1.67 -12.88 2.42
C GLU A 430 -1.22 -14.33 2.19
N ILE A 431 -0.45 -14.91 3.12
CA ILE A 431 0.07 -16.28 3.02
C ILE A 431 -0.78 -17.34 3.76
N GLY A 432 -1.91 -16.96 4.34
CA GLY A 432 -2.82 -17.88 5.05
C GLY A 432 -2.33 -18.32 6.44
N ALA A 433 -1.49 -17.53 7.10
CA ALA A 433 -0.93 -17.78 8.43
C ALA A 433 -1.39 -16.74 9.47
N SER A 434 -2.57 -16.13 9.26
CA SER A 434 -3.10 -15.07 10.14
C SER A 434 -3.43 -15.58 11.54
N ASP A 435 -3.76 -16.86 11.68
CA ASP A 435 -4.04 -17.56 12.93
C ASP A 435 -2.97 -17.34 14.00
N LEU A 436 -1.69 -17.22 13.60
CA LEU A 436 -0.57 -16.94 14.49
C LEU A 436 -0.74 -15.68 15.34
N LEU A 437 -1.55 -14.71 14.90
CA LEU A 437 -1.83 -13.47 15.64
C LEU A 437 -3.05 -13.57 16.57
N PHE A 438 -3.86 -14.63 16.45
CA PHE A 438 -5.11 -14.82 17.18
C PHE A 438 -5.05 -15.97 18.18
N GLU A 439 -4.01 -16.79 18.14
CA GLU A 439 -3.80 -17.90 19.08
C GLU A 439 -2.91 -17.50 20.26
N PRO A 440 -3.14 -18.08 21.46
CA PRO A 440 -2.28 -17.89 22.64
C PRO A 440 -0.81 -18.21 22.38
N ARG A 441 0.10 -17.37 22.90
CA ARG A 441 1.55 -17.55 22.77
C ARG A 441 2.31 -17.25 24.06
N GLU A 442 3.40 -17.98 24.30
CA GLU A 442 4.22 -17.85 25.51
C GLU A 442 4.85 -16.45 25.64
N ALA A 443 5.35 -15.88 24.53
CA ALA A 443 5.92 -14.53 24.48
C ALA A 443 4.96 -13.43 24.99
N TYR A 444 3.66 -13.73 25.02
CA TYR A 444 2.59 -12.83 25.44
C TYR A 444 1.94 -13.26 26.76
N GLY A 445 2.57 -14.15 27.52
CA GLY A 445 2.03 -14.67 28.78
C GLY A 445 0.75 -15.50 28.60
N GLY A 446 0.59 -16.16 27.44
CA GLY A 446 -0.61 -16.93 27.10
C GLY A 446 -1.74 -16.11 26.49
N ALA A 447 -1.56 -14.80 26.27
CA ALA A 447 -2.47 -14.01 25.44
C ALA A 447 -2.19 -14.25 23.95
N ALA A 448 -3.18 -13.94 23.11
CA ALA A 448 -2.97 -13.83 21.67
C ALA A 448 -2.26 -12.50 21.32
N PRO A 449 -1.35 -12.47 20.33
CA PRO A 449 -0.63 -11.25 19.94
C PRO A 449 -1.54 -10.05 19.69
N LEU A 450 -2.63 -10.22 18.93
CA LEU A 450 -3.60 -9.14 18.67
C LEU A 450 -4.22 -8.61 19.96
N ALA A 451 -4.67 -9.49 20.85
CA ALA A 451 -5.29 -9.09 22.11
C ALA A 451 -4.31 -8.31 22.98
N TRP A 452 -3.05 -8.76 23.03
CA TRP A 452 -1.98 -8.09 23.76
C TRP A 452 -1.63 -6.71 23.20
N VAL A 453 -1.61 -6.55 21.87
CA VAL A 453 -1.36 -5.24 21.24
C VAL A 453 -2.50 -4.28 21.53
N VAL A 454 -3.75 -4.71 21.39
CA VAL A 454 -4.93 -3.86 21.64
C VAL A 454 -5.03 -3.45 23.11
N ASP A 455 -4.74 -4.38 24.04
CA ASP A 455 -4.74 -4.10 25.48
C ASP A 455 -3.77 -2.98 25.87
N ARG A 456 -2.66 -2.84 25.14
CA ARG A 456 -1.60 -1.85 25.39
C ARG A 456 -1.74 -0.52 24.67
N LEU A 457 -2.77 -0.35 23.84
CA LEU A 457 -3.06 0.97 23.29
C LEU A 457 -3.37 1.95 24.43
N SER A 458 -3.12 3.24 24.19
CA SER A 458 -3.63 4.30 25.05
C SER A 458 -5.16 4.29 25.13
N GLU A 459 -5.75 4.97 26.12
CA GLU A 459 -7.21 5.07 26.24
C GLU A 459 -7.79 5.68 24.96
N GLY A 460 -8.71 4.97 24.30
CA GLY A 460 -9.30 5.42 23.04
C GLY A 460 -8.32 5.56 21.88
N GLY A 461 -7.10 5.02 21.98
CA GLY A 461 -6.09 5.06 20.92
C GLY A 461 -5.57 6.46 20.56
N GLN A 462 -5.54 7.38 21.54
CA GLN A 462 -5.23 8.79 21.31
C GLN A 462 -3.74 9.09 21.05
N GLU A 463 -2.84 8.26 21.59
CA GLU A 463 -1.38 8.41 21.38
C GLU A 463 -0.91 7.74 20.09
N GLU A 464 -1.61 6.71 19.61
CA GLU A 464 -1.18 5.89 18.48
C GLU A 464 -1.59 6.49 17.12
N HIS A 465 -0.88 7.53 16.66
CA HIS A 465 -1.14 8.22 15.38
C HIS A 465 -1.14 7.31 14.14
N ARG A 466 -0.53 6.11 14.23
CA ARG A 466 -0.43 5.12 13.15
C ARG A 466 -1.43 3.96 13.27
N LEU A 467 -2.37 4.03 14.22
CA LEU A 467 -3.39 3.00 14.44
C LEU A 467 -4.29 2.77 13.21
N TYR A 468 -4.46 3.77 12.35
CA TYR A 468 -5.19 3.63 11.09
C TYR A 468 -4.61 2.54 10.16
N MET A 469 -3.33 2.20 10.28
CA MET A 469 -2.73 1.13 9.47
C MET A 469 -3.27 -0.25 9.87
N LEU A 470 -3.56 -0.47 11.15
CA LEU A 470 -4.22 -1.70 11.61
C LEU A 470 -5.63 -1.79 11.03
N ASN A 471 -6.34 -0.66 10.96
CA ASN A 471 -7.63 -0.58 10.30
C ASN A 471 -7.54 -0.95 8.81
N HIS A 472 -6.52 -0.43 8.10
CA HIS A 472 -6.26 -0.81 6.70
C HIS A 472 -5.98 -2.30 6.54
N ALA A 473 -5.17 -2.91 7.43
CA ALA A 473 -4.86 -4.34 7.39
C ALA A 473 -6.13 -5.20 7.57
N LEU A 474 -7.02 -4.82 8.50
CA LEU A 474 -8.29 -5.51 8.73
C LEU A 474 -9.26 -5.38 7.55
N VAL A 475 -9.40 -4.18 6.99
CA VAL A 475 -10.21 -3.93 5.78
C VAL A 475 -9.63 -4.68 4.57
N SER A 476 -8.31 -4.68 4.41
CA SER A 476 -7.60 -5.46 3.39
C SER A 476 -7.94 -6.95 3.51
N TYR A 477 -7.83 -7.51 4.72
CA TYR A 477 -8.13 -8.92 4.96
C TYR A 477 -9.60 -9.25 4.63
N ALA A 478 -10.55 -8.41 5.03
CA ALA A 478 -11.96 -8.57 4.67
C ALA A 478 -12.15 -8.55 3.14
N LEU A 479 -11.57 -7.56 2.44
CA LEU A 479 -11.72 -7.42 0.99
C LEU A 479 -11.14 -8.60 0.21
N ARG A 480 -10.11 -9.27 0.73
CA ARG A 480 -9.55 -10.47 0.09
C ARG A 480 -10.56 -11.61 0.04
N MET A 481 -11.47 -11.73 0.99
CA MET A 481 -12.47 -12.81 1.05
C MET A 481 -13.58 -12.72 0.00
N ARG A 482 -13.48 -11.78 -0.96
CA ARG A 482 -14.46 -11.59 -2.05
C ARG A 482 -14.50 -12.70 -3.11
N GLY A 483 -13.66 -13.73 -2.97
CA GLY A 483 -13.60 -14.87 -3.88
C GLY A 483 -12.65 -14.67 -5.04
N ALA A 484 -11.90 -15.72 -5.39
CA ALA A 484 -10.88 -15.71 -6.45
C ALA A 484 -11.42 -15.32 -7.85
N ALA A 485 -12.72 -15.45 -8.08
CA ALA A 485 -13.37 -15.03 -9.32
C ALA A 485 -13.46 -13.49 -9.47
N ARG A 486 -13.38 -12.74 -8.37
CA ARG A 486 -13.39 -11.26 -8.37
C ARG A 486 -11.96 -10.73 -8.28
N GLY A 487 -11.26 -10.82 -9.42
CA GLY A 487 -9.87 -10.39 -9.60
C GLY A 487 -9.66 -8.88 -9.51
N GLU A 488 -8.70 -8.35 -10.27
CA GLU A 488 -8.56 -6.89 -10.44
C GLU A 488 -9.72 -6.31 -11.23
N THR A 489 -9.98 -5.01 -11.06
CA THR A 489 -11.03 -4.31 -11.79
C THR A 489 -10.62 -4.07 -13.26
N PRO A 490 -11.56 -3.67 -14.13
CA PRO A 490 -11.24 -3.31 -15.52
C PRO A 490 -10.20 -2.20 -15.67
N LEU A 491 -10.01 -1.33 -14.67
CA LEU A 491 -9.05 -0.23 -14.73
C LEU A 491 -7.61 -0.74 -14.97
N PHE A 492 -7.25 -1.89 -14.38
CA PHE A 492 -5.90 -2.43 -14.47
C PHE A 492 -5.65 -3.30 -15.70
N GLN A 493 -6.68 -3.61 -16.47
CA GLN A 493 -6.54 -4.44 -17.65
C GLN A 493 -5.73 -3.70 -18.73
N GLY A 494 -4.64 -4.30 -19.18
CA GLY A 494 -3.75 -3.71 -20.20
C GLY A 494 -2.78 -2.64 -19.69
N ALA A 495 -2.62 -2.47 -18.38
CA ALA A 495 -1.65 -1.51 -17.81
C ALA A 495 -0.20 -1.79 -18.26
N PHE A 496 0.14 -3.06 -18.43
CA PHE A 496 1.42 -3.53 -18.95
C PHE A 496 1.13 -4.50 -20.08
N THR A 497 1.58 -4.18 -21.29
CA THR A 497 1.40 -4.99 -22.50
C THR A 497 2.72 -5.45 -23.05
#